data_AF-Q9W1P1-F1
#
_entry.id   AF-Q9W1P1-F1
#
_cell.length_a   1.000
_cell.length_b   1.000
_cell.length_c   1.000
_cell.angle_alpha   90.00
_cell.angle_beta   90.00
_cell.angle_gamma   90.00
#
_symmetry.space_group_name_H-M   'P 1'
#
loop_
_entity.id
_entity.type
_entity.pdbx_description
1 polymer ?
#
loop_
_entity_poly.entity_id
_entity_poly.type
_entity_poly.pdbx_seq_one_letter_code
_entity_poly.pdbx_strand_id
1 'polypeptide(L)'
;MFRVQKVLLAEYEEIYEPVLVENPFTLVDIKGVGLRQYHIGLTCNRLIFGCDNFAKCGDEPGFLSRGLDPEIESFELVSMLPLQLIRFHFFRKATRCLMMLNIVEPPGEPLTILEQPMIFEFGGFLFKQHFWHTWRERVATIRVMQPLYGHITGASPFSSTDVQLDEETIAVQVHPSPRSPSYYSACHAGAGDFG
;
A
#
# COMPACT_ATOMS: atom_id res chain seq x y z
N MET A 1 19.78 -3.34 1.20
CA MET A 1 19.19 -3.97 0.00
C MET A 1 17.79 -4.42 0.38
N PHE A 2 16.83 -4.33 -0.54
CA PHE A 2 15.44 -4.75 -0.31
C PHE A 2 15.36 -6.23 0.09
N ARG A 3 14.46 -6.60 1.03
CA ARG A 3 14.32 -7.98 1.55
C ARG A 3 13.89 -8.94 0.45
N VAL A 4 12.91 -8.54 -0.37
CA VAL A 4 12.47 -9.29 -1.54
C VAL A 4 13.61 -9.45 -2.53
N GLN A 5 14.37 -8.38 -2.79
CA GLN A 5 15.52 -8.48 -3.70
C GLN A 5 16.58 -9.45 -3.18
N LYS A 6 16.86 -9.46 -1.87
CA LYS A 6 17.80 -10.41 -1.26
C LYS A 6 17.32 -11.86 -1.43
N VAL A 7 16.03 -12.13 -1.20
CA VAL A 7 15.44 -13.47 -1.39
C VAL A 7 15.45 -13.91 -2.84
N LEU A 8 15.12 -13.02 -3.78
CA LEU A 8 15.19 -13.33 -5.20
C LEU A 8 16.61 -13.73 -5.61
N LEU A 9 17.65 -13.04 -5.12
CA LEU A 9 19.03 -13.41 -5.44
C LEU A 9 19.51 -14.68 -4.72
N ALA A 10 19.08 -14.92 -3.49
CA ALA A 10 19.55 -16.05 -2.68
C ALA A 10 18.87 -17.37 -3.05
N GLU A 11 17.57 -17.35 -3.35
CA GLU A 11 16.76 -18.55 -3.55
C GLU A 11 16.28 -18.73 -5.00
N TYR A 12 16.17 -17.63 -5.76
CA TYR A 12 15.56 -17.62 -7.09
C TYR A 12 16.46 -16.95 -8.14
N GLU A 13 17.72 -17.38 -8.23
CA GLU A 13 18.77 -16.82 -9.12
C GLU A 13 18.31 -16.61 -10.58
N GLU A 14 17.34 -17.38 -11.05
CA GLU A 14 16.74 -17.28 -12.38
C GLU A 14 15.96 -15.96 -12.62
N ILE A 15 15.48 -15.29 -11.56
CA ILE A 15 14.68 -14.06 -11.64
C ILE A 15 15.60 -12.84 -11.53
N TYR A 16 16.19 -12.43 -12.65
CA TYR A 16 17.01 -11.21 -12.74
C TYR A 16 16.15 -9.97 -13.04
N GLU A 17 15.13 -9.73 -12.23
CA GLU A 17 14.31 -8.50 -12.31
C GLU A 17 14.63 -7.58 -11.13
N PRO A 18 15.02 -6.31 -11.35
CA PRO A 18 15.25 -5.37 -10.26
C PRO A 18 13.93 -4.98 -9.60
N VAL A 19 13.90 -5.04 -8.26
CA VAL A 19 12.80 -4.51 -7.45
C VAL A 19 12.87 -2.98 -7.44
N LEU A 20 11.85 -2.33 -7.99
CA LEU A 20 11.74 -0.88 -8.14
C LEU A 20 11.36 -0.18 -6.83
N VAL A 21 10.49 -0.82 -6.06
CA VAL A 21 10.06 -0.36 -4.73
C VAL A 21 9.60 -1.56 -3.91
N GLU A 22 9.84 -1.49 -2.62
CA GLU A 22 9.43 -2.48 -1.65
C GLU A 22 8.95 -1.76 -0.39
N ASN A 23 7.88 -2.25 0.24
CA ASN A 23 7.38 -1.69 1.48
C ASN A 23 6.62 -2.75 2.30
N PRO A 24 6.61 -2.66 3.65
CA PRO A 24 5.67 -3.41 4.46
C PRO A 24 4.23 -2.91 4.26
N PHE A 25 3.31 -3.85 4.11
CA PHE A 25 1.87 -3.63 4.00
C PHE A 25 1.12 -4.50 4.99
N THR A 26 -0.06 -4.04 5.40
CA THR A 26 -1.03 -4.87 6.12
C THR A 26 -2.21 -5.11 5.21
N LEU A 27 -2.51 -6.37 4.89
CA LEU A 27 -3.77 -6.76 4.27
C LEU A 27 -4.90 -6.44 5.26
N VAL A 28 -5.90 -5.70 4.81
CA VAL A 28 -7.04 -5.29 5.64
C VAL A 28 -8.35 -5.80 5.04
N ASP A 29 -9.31 -6.10 5.93
CA ASP A 29 -10.68 -6.40 5.52
C ASP A 29 -11.46 -5.13 5.13
N ILE A 30 -12.72 -5.31 4.70
CA ILE A 30 -13.62 -4.20 4.35
C ILE A 30 -13.94 -3.25 5.53
N LYS A 31 -13.74 -3.71 6.77
CA LYS A 31 -13.91 -2.90 7.99
C LYS A 31 -12.63 -2.16 8.37
N GLY A 32 -11.52 -2.43 7.67
CA GLY A 32 -10.21 -1.86 7.91
C GLY A 32 -9.44 -2.56 9.03
N VAL A 33 -9.82 -3.76 9.43
CA VAL A 33 -9.10 -4.61 10.40
C VAL A 33 -7.93 -5.29 9.70
N GLY A 34 -6.74 -5.25 10.29
CA GLY A 34 -5.57 -5.93 9.77
C GLY A 34 -5.68 -7.45 9.89
N LEU A 35 -5.54 -8.14 8.76
CA LEU A 35 -5.60 -9.60 8.66
C LEU A 35 -4.19 -10.22 8.69
N ARG A 36 -3.26 -9.66 7.91
CA ARG A 36 -1.89 -10.19 7.78
C ARG A 36 -0.92 -9.13 7.29
N GLN A 37 0.32 -9.20 7.76
CA GLN A 37 1.41 -8.37 7.26
C GLN A 37 2.11 -9.04 6.07
N TYR A 38 2.35 -8.25 5.04
CA TYR A 38 3.08 -8.63 3.84
C TYR A 38 4.20 -7.64 3.59
N HIS A 39 5.27 -8.10 2.97
CA HIS A 39 6.26 -7.26 2.34
C HIS A 39 6.06 -7.39 0.83
N ILE A 40 5.61 -6.31 0.21
CA ILE A 40 5.27 -6.32 -1.21
C ILE A 40 6.39 -5.61 -1.96
N GLY A 41 6.91 -6.26 -3.00
CA GLY A 41 7.90 -5.73 -3.93
C GLY A 41 7.28 -5.55 -5.31
N LEU A 42 7.61 -4.47 -5.99
CA LEU A 42 7.18 -4.18 -7.36
C LEU A 42 8.39 -4.25 -8.30
N THR A 43 8.34 -5.09 -9.33
CA THR A 43 9.29 -5.07 -10.45
C THR A 43 8.66 -4.39 -11.67
N CYS A 44 9.38 -4.36 -12.79
CA CYS A 44 8.83 -3.86 -14.05
C CYS A 44 7.67 -4.69 -14.60
N ASN A 45 7.57 -5.97 -14.22
CA ASN A 45 6.64 -6.93 -14.84
C ASN A 45 5.79 -7.71 -13.82
N ARG A 46 6.17 -7.71 -12.55
CA ARG A 46 5.55 -8.53 -11.51
C ARG A 46 5.34 -7.75 -10.23
N LEU A 47 4.29 -8.14 -9.51
CA LEU A 47 4.08 -7.80 -8.11
C LEU A 47 4.40 -9.03 -7.25
N ILE A 48 5.25 -8.85 -6.26
CA ILE A 48 5.84 -9.91 -5.48
C ILE A 48 5.38 -9.76 -4.04
N PHE A 49 4.87 -10.84 -3.46
CA PHE A 49 4.40 -10.87 -2.07
C PHE A 49 5.28 -11.83 -1.29
N GLY A 50 5.88 -11.33 -0.21
CA GLY A 50 6.44 -12.19 0.81
C GLY A 50 5.92 -11.83 2.18
N CYS A 51 6.16 -12.72 3.14
CA CYS A 51 5.81 -12.49 4.54
C CYS A 51 6.75 -13.27 5.44
N ASP A 52 6.81 -12.88 6.70
CA ASP A 52 7.58 -13.60 7.70
C ASP A 52 6.85 -14.86 8.17
N ASN A 53 7.54 -16.00 8.08
CA ASN A 53 7.13 -17.29 8.59
C ASN A 53 8.09 -17.76 9.69
N PHE A 54 7.81 -17.35 10.92
CA PHE A 54 8.63 -17.68 12.08
C PHE A 54 8.58 -19.16 12.46
N ALA A 55 7.66 -19.96 11.91
CA ALA A 55 7.64 -21.40 12.17
C ALA A 55 8.83 -22.15 11.53
N LYS A 56 9.51 -21.54 10.54
CA LYS A 56 10.74 -22.10 9.93
C LYS A 56 11.94 -22.02 10.87
N CYS A 57 11.99 -20.97 11.70
CA CYS A 57 12.92 -20.87 12.80
C CYS A 57 12.35 -21.76 13.91
N GLY A 58 12.86 -22.99 14.07
CA GLY A 58 12.49 -23.80 15.23
C GLY A 58 12.77 -23.06 16.56
N ASP A 59 12.44 -23.68 17.69
CA ASP A 59 12.63 -23.07 19.02
C ASP A 59 14.08 -22.60 19.29
N GLU A 60 15.06 -23.19 18.58
CA GLU A 60 16.45 -22.79 18.59
C GLU A 60 16.74 -21.81 17.44
N PRO A 61 16.94 -20.51 17.72
CA PRO A 61 17.29 -19.55 16.69
C PRO A 61 18.74 -19.79 16.25
N GLY A 62 18.90 -20.63 15.23
CA GLY A 62 20.18 -20.92 14.61
C GLY A 62 20.64 -19.78 13.71
N PHE A 63 20.76 -18.55 14.22
CA PHE A 63 21.13 -17.34 13.48
C PHE A 63 22.42 -17.48 12.63
N LEU A 64 23.29 -18.43 12.99
CA LEU A 64 24.57 -18.70 12.31
C LEU A 64 24.55 -19.95 11.41
N SER A 65 23.54 -20.80 11.52
CA SER A 65 23.61 -22.18 11.04
C SER A 65 23.40 -22.36 9.53
N ARG A 66 22.90 -21.34 8.81
CA ARG A 66 22.62 -21.45 7.36
C ARG A 66 23.43 -20.52 6.47
N GLY A 67 24.22 -19.59 7.02
CA GLY A 67 24.91 -18.57 6.23
C GLY A 67 23.97 -17.65 5.43
N LEU A 68 22.67 -17.65 5.77
CA LEU A 68 21.67 -16.78 5.17
C LEU A 68 21.74 -15.39 5.83
N ASP A 69 21.33 -14.36 5.08
CA ASP A 69 21.19 -13.02 5.63
C ASP A 69 20.07 -13.02 6.69
N PRO A 70 20.32 -12.54 7.93
CA PRO A 70 19.32 -12.52 9.00
C PRO A 70 18.04 -11.77 8.65
N GLU A 71 18.08 -10.83 7.70
CA GLU A 71 16.88 -10.10 7.27
C GLU A 71 15.92 -10.97 6.43
N ILE A 72 16.38 -12.10 5.90
CA ILE A 72 15.58 -13.00 5.06
C ILE A 72 15.40 -14.40 5.64
N GLU A 73 16.01 -14.70 6.79
CA GLU A 73 15.94 -16.04 7.40
C GLU A 73 14.50 -16.51 7.65
N SER A 74 13.65 -15.60 8.14
CA SER A 74 12.22 -15.84 8.36
C SER A 74 11.36 -15.44 7.17
N PHE A 75 11.91 -14.83 6.13
CA PHE A 75 11.15 -14.27 5.03
C PHE A 75 10.84 -15.34 3.97
N GLU A 76 9.57 -15.49 3.63
CA GLU A 76 9.12 -16.43 2.62
C GLU A 76 8.39 -15.72 1.50
N LEU A 77 8.74 -16.07 0.26
CA LEU A 77 8.00 -15.66 -0.91
C LEU A 77 6.67 -16.45 -0.98
N VAL A 78 5.55 -15.73 -0.94
CA VAL A 78 4.20 -16.34 -0.92
C VAL A 78 3.63 -16.42 -2.33
N SER A 79 3.72 -15.34 -3.09
CA SER A 79 3.12 -15.29 -4.42
C SER A 79 3.79 -14.25 -5.32
N MET A 80 3.74 -14.51 -6.62
CA MET A 80 4.15 -13.57 -7.67
C MET A 80 3.01 -13.41 -8.67
N LEU A 81 2.56 -12.19 -8.89
CA LEU A 81 1.48 -11.88 -9.80
C LEU A 81 2.00 -11.06 -10.99
N PRO A 82 1.76 -11.48 -12.24
CA PRO A 82 2.09 -10.67 -13.41
C PRO A 82 1.30 -9.36 -13.39
N LEU A 83 1.96 -8.23 -13.68
CA LEU A 83 1.29 -6.92 -13.67
C LEU A 83 0.20 -6.81 -14.74
N GLN A 84 0.26 -7.63 -15.79
CA GLN A 84 -0.77 -7.73 -16.84
C GLN A 84 -2.15 -8.09 -16.28
N LEU A 85 -2.19 -8.73 -15.12
CA LEU A 85 -3.40 -9.28 -14.51
C LEU A 85 -3.82 -8.46 -13.28
N ILE A 86 -3.25 -7.28 -13.05
CA ILE A 86 -3.49 -6.51 -11.81
C ILE A 86 -3.88 -5.08 -12.14
N ARG A 87 -4.92 -4.61 -11.47
CA ARG A 87 -5.29 -3.20 -11.39
C ARG A 87 -4.99 -2.66 -10.02
N PHE A 88 -4.20 -1.59 -9.99
CA PHE A 88 -3.93 -0.83 -8.78
C PHE A 88 -5.01 0.25 -8.60
N HIS A 89 -5.38 0.51 -7.36
CA HIS A 89 -6.15 1.67 -6.95
C HIS A 89 -5.54 2.22 -5.67
N PHE A 90 -5.09 3.48 -5.72
CA PHE A 90 -4.52 4.15 -4.56
C PHE A 90 -5.54 5.14 -4.01
N PHE A 91 -5.89 5.03 -2.73
CA PHE A 91 -6.76 5.98 -2.06
C PHE A 91 -6.32 6.22 -0.61
N ARG A 92 -6.78 7.34 -0.05
CA ARG A 92 -6.56 7.70 1.34
C ARG A 92 -7.89 7.69 2.09
N LYS A 93 -7.85 7.33 3.37
CA LYS A 93 -9.00 7.43 4.28
C LYS A 93 -8.47 7.96 5.62
N ALA A 94 -8.80 9.21 5.95
CA ALA A 94 -8.15 9.94 7.04
C ALA A 94 -6.62 9.84 6.94
N THR A 95 -5.96 9.34 7.99
CA THR A 95 -4.49 9.16 8.05
C THR A 95 -4.00 7.84 7.42
N ARG A 96 -4.91 7.04 6.86
CA ARG A 96 -4.59 5.73 6.25
C ARG A 96 -4.31 5.89 4.76
N CYS A 97 -3.18 5.35 4.32
CA CYS A 97 -2.80 5.25 2.90
C CYS A 97 -3.07 3.82 2.47
N LEU A 98 -3.90 3.63 1.46
CA LEU A 98 -4.43 2.32 1.07
C LEU A 98 -4.17 2.05 -0.42
N MET A 99 -3.80 0.81 -0.73
CA MET A 99 -3.67 0.27 -2.07
C MET A 99 -4.63 -0.89 -2.22
N MET A 100 -5.57 -0.79 -3.15
CA MET A 100 -6.45 -1.89 -3.53
C MET A 100 -5.95 -2.52 -4.82
N LEU A 101 -5.91 -3.85 -4.84
CA LEU A 101 -5.55 -4.65 -5.98
C LEU A 101 -6.76 -5.43 -6.47
N ASN A 102 -7.08 -5.24 -7.74
CA ASN A 102 -8.10 -6.01 -8.45
C ASN A 102 -7.41 -6.90 -9.46
N ILE A 103 -7.67 -8.20 -9.40
CA ILE A 103 -7.16 -9.12 -10.43
C ILE A 103 -8.04 -8.95 -11.68
N VAL A 104 -7.41 -8.70 -12.82
CA VAL A 104 -8.07 -8.54 -14.12
C VAL A 104 -7.95 -9.85 -14.88
N GLU A 105 -9.10 -10.38 -15.31
CA GLU A 105 -9.16 -11.58 -16.11
C GLU A 105 -8.55 -11.37 -17.52
N PRO A 106 -7.84 -12.36 -18.07
CA PRO A 106 -7.52 -12.34 -19.49
C PRO A 106 -8.82 -12.41 -20.31
N PRO A 107 -8.93 -11.67 -21.43
CA PRO A 107 -10.10 -11.74 -22.29
C PRO A 107 -10.21 -13.15 -22.89
N GLY A 108 -11.19 -13.95 -22.42
CA GLY A 108 -11.51 -15.26 -23.00
C GLY A 108 -11.94 -16.34 -22.01
N GLU A 109 -11.69 -16.19 -20.71
CA GLU A 109 -12.06 -17.20 -19.70
C GLU A 109 -13.01 -16.60 -18.65
N PRO A 110 -14.28 -17.06 -18.56
CA PRO A 110 -15.17 -16.66 -17.48
C PRO A 110 -14.78 -17.40 -16.19
N LEU A 111 -14.44 -16.68 -15.11
CA LEU A 111 -14.32 -17.29 -13.78
C LEU A 111 -15.54 -17.02 -12.91
N THR A 112 -16.05 -18.11 -12.35
CA THR A 112 -17.22 -18.23 -11.46
C THR A 112 -17.01 -17.65 -10.06
N ILE A 113 -15.88 -17.01 -9.77
CA ILE A 113 -15.58 -16.47 -8.45
C ILE A 113 -15.04 -15.06 -8.66
N LEU A 114 -15.90 -14.07 -8.45
CA LEU A 114 -15.50 -12.68 -8.30
C LEU A 114 -14.58 -12.62 -7.06
N GLU A 115 -13.27 -12.73 -7.25
CA GLU A 115 -12.33 -12.61 -6.14
C GLU A 115 -12.48 -11.22 -5.53
N GLN A 116 -12.70 -11.18 -4.22
CA GLN A 116 -12.85 -9.91 -3.51
C GLN A 116 -11.57 -9.09 -3.68
N PRO A 117 -11.70 -7.75 -3.86
CA PRO A 117 -10.53 -6.89 -4.03
C PRO A 117 -9.64 -6.97 -2.79
N MET A 118 -8.33 -7.13 -2.99
CA MET A 118 -7.38 -7.15 -1.88
C MET A 118 -7.00 -5.73 -1.49
N ILE A 119 -7.24 -5.35 -0.24
CA ILE A 119 -6.95 -4.00 0.25
C ILE A 119 -5.74 -4.05 1.17
N PHE A 120 -4.73 -3.23 0.88
CA PHE A 120 -3.48 -3.17 1.63
C PHE A 120 -3.28 -1.77 2.22
N GLU A 121 -2.99 -1.70 3.51
CA GLU A 121 -2.53 -0.48 4.16
C GLU A 121 -1.01 -0.38 4.14
N PHE A 122 -0.51 0.80 3.76
CA PHE A 122 0.91 1.11 3.82
C PHE A 122 1.41 1.14 5.27
N GLY A 123 2.42 0.33 5.55
CA GLY A 123 3.20 0.38 6.78
C GLY A 123 4.29 1.46 6.77
N GLY A 124 5.17 1.41 7.78
CA GLY A 124 6.33 2.29 7.89
C GLY A 124 5.99 3.69 8.42
N PHE A 125 5.55 3.79 9.68
CA PHE A 125 5.03 5.02 10.30
C PHE A 125 5.83 6.30 9.98
N LEU A 126 7.17 6.26 10.12
CA LEU A 126 8.04 7.43 9.89
C LEU A 126 8.14 7.87 8.42
N PHE A 127 8.01 6.93 7.48
CA PHE A 127 8.23 7.17 6.05
C PHE A 127 6.99 6.86 5.19
N LYS A 128 5.81 6.71 5.82
CA LYS A 128 4.55 6.31 5.17
C LYS A 128 4.23 7.20 3.97
N GLN A 129 4.42 8.52 4.12
CA GLN A 129 4.20 9.49 3.05
C GLN A 129 5.19 9.32 1.89
N HIS A 130 6.47 9.09 2.21
CA HIS A 130 7.49 8.85 1.20
C HIS A 130 7.15 7.60 0.38
N PHE A 131 6.90 6.47 1.04
CA PHE A 131 6.53 5.22 0.37
C PHE A 131 5.24 5.35 -0.43
N TRP A 132 4.23 6.04 0.10
CA TRP A 132 3.00 6.34 -0.63
C TRP A 132 3.27 7.02 -1.98
N HIS A 133 4.10 8.08 -1.98
CA HIS A 133 4.44 8.80 -3.20
C HIS A 133 5.28 7.94 -4.15
N THR A 134 6.32 7.27 -3.63
CA THR A 134 7.20 6.41 -4.43
C THR A 134 6.43 5.29 -5.11
N TRP A 135 5.52 4.60 -4.41
CA TRP A 135 4.72 3.53 -5.01
C TRP A 135 3.85 4.04 -6.17
N ARG A 136 3.16 5.17 -5.98
CA ARG A 136 2.34 5.77 -7.03
C ARG A 136 3.18 6.21 -8.23
N GLU A 137 4.34 6.80 -7.98
CA GLU A 137 5.27 7.20 -9.03
C GLU A 137 5.80 6.01 -9.82
N ARG A 138 6.18 4.91 -9.16
CA ARG A 138 6.66 3.69 -9.84
C ARG A 138 5.56 3.03 -10.66
N VAL A 139 4.34 2.90 -10.12
CA VAL A 139 3.20 2.35 -10.86
C VAL A 139 2.85 3.22 -12.08
N ALA A 140 2.84 4.55 -11.91
CA ALA A 140 2.62 5.48 -13.03
C ALA A 140 3.72 5.37 -14.10
N THR A 141 4.99 5.23 -13.68
CA THR A 141 6.12 5.05 -14.60
C THR A 141 5.99 3.76 -15.41
N ILE A 142 5.65 2.63 -14.77
CA ILE A 142 5.46 1.35 -15.46
C ILE A 142 4.36 1.45 -16.53
N ARG A 143 3.24 2.11 -16.19
CA ARG A 143 2.13 2.35 -17.13
C ARG A 143 2.57 3.15 -18.36
N VAL A 144 3.42 4.17 -18.18
CA VAL A 144 3.93 4.98 -19.31
C VAL A 144 4.92 4.19 -20.16
N MET A 145 5.80 3.41 -19.52
CA MET A 145 6.85 2.65 -20.20
C MET A 145 6.32 1.42 -20.95
N GLN A 146 5.19 0.85 -20.50
CA GLN A 146 4.64 -0.36 -21.08
C GLN A 146 3.16 -0.14 -21.44
N PRO A 147 2.87 0.26 -22.70
CA PRO A 147 1.49 0.51 -23.16
C PRO A 147 0.54 -0.68 -23.00
N LEU A 148 1.09 -1.91 -22.96
CA LEU A 148 0.35 -3.15 -22.68
C LEU A 148 -0.36 -3.10 -21.31
N TYR A 149 0.13 -2.30 -20.37
CA TYR A 149 -0.47 -2.07 -19.06
C TYR A 149 -1.41 -0.86 -19.03
N GLY A 150 -1.98 -0.44 -20.15
CA GLY A 150 -2.92 0.69 -20.20
C GLY A 150 -4.10 0.56 -19.23
N HIS A 151 -4.43 -0.66 -18.77
CA HIS A 151 -5.44 -0.95 -17.77
C HIS A 151 -5.03 -0.65 -16.32
N ILE A 152 -3.73 -0.52 -16.03
CA ILE A 152 -3.20 -0.22 -14.70
C ILE A 152 -3.48 1.25 -14.37
N THR A 153 -4.42 1.50 -13.46
CA THR A 153 -4.71 2.85 -12.99
C THR A 153 -3.83 3.22 -11.80
N GLY A 154 -2.81 4.06 -12.00
CA GLY A 154 -2.15 4.74 -10.86
C GLY A 154 -3.02 5.83 -10.20
N ALA A 155 -4.19 6.09 -10.79
CA ALA A 155 -5.14 7.08 -10.33
C ALA A 155 -6.08 6.47 -9.27
N SER A 156 -6.37 7.26 -8.24
CA SER A 156 -7.55 7.04 -7.40
C SER A 156 -8.78 6.95 -8.33
N PRO A 157 -9.70 5.98 -8.14
CA PRO A 157 -10.99 6.02 -8.83
C PRO A 157 -11.78 7.30 -8.52
N PHE A 158 -11.37 8.04 -7.48
CA PHE A 158 -11.88 9.34 -7.12
C PHE A 158 -10.78 10.41 -7.32
N SER A 159 -10.71 10.97 -8.54
CA SER A 159 -10.15 12.27 -8.95
C SER A 159 -8.73 12.72 -8.49
N SER A 160 -8.15 13.66 -9.24
CA SER A 160 -6.72 14.01 -9.32
C SER A 160 -6.10 14.78 -8.15
N THR A 161 -6.83 15.03 -7.05
CA THR A 161 -6.30 15.63 -5.82
C THR A 161 -7.17 15.10 -4.68
N ASP A 162 -6.55 14.34 -3.77
CA ASP A 162 -7.07 13.90 -2.47
C ASP A 162 -8.58 14.05 -2.31
N VAL A 163 -9.35 13.00 -2.63
CA VAL A 163 -10.70 12.88 -2.07
C VAL A 163 -10.51 12.63 -0.58
N GLN A 164 -10.39 13.73 0.15
CA GLN A 164 -10.73 13.85 1.55
C GLN A 164 -12.19 13.40 1.69
N LEU A 165 -12.37 12.08 1.80
CA LEU A 165 -13.51 11.50 2.49
C LEU A 165 -13.24 11.65 4.00
N ASP A 166 -13.04 12.89 4.43
CA ASP A 166 -13.42 13.32 5.76
C ASP A 166 -14.42 14.44 5.47
N GLU A 167 -15.68 14.19 5.83
CA GLU A 167 -16.69 15.24 6.00
C GLU A 167 -16.23 16.17 7.14
N GLU A 168 -15.12 16.87 6.97
CA GLU A 168 -14.85 18.03 7.79
C GLU A 168 -15.74 19.13 7.25
N THR A 169 -16.82 19.40 7.97
CA THR A 169 -17.63 20.61 7.83
C THR A 169 -16.70 21.81 8.02
N ILE A 170 -16.07 22.27 6.95
CA ILE A 170 -15.29 23.49 6.98
C ILE A 170 -16.30 24.62 7.13
N ALA A 171 -16.36 25.21 8.33
CA ALA A 171 -17.03 26.47 8.56
C ALA A 171 -16.30 27.55 7.76
N VAL A 172 -16.76 27.78 6.53
CA VAL A 172 -16.29 28.90 5.70
C VAL A 172 -16.66 30.18 6.43
N GLN A 173 -15.66 30.96 6.83
CA GLN A 173 -15.88 32.28 7.42
C GLN A 173 -16.44 33.20 6.31
N VAL A 174 -17.77 33.35 6.26
CA VAL A 174 -18.48 34.10 5.20
C VAL A 174 -18.23 35.61 5.28
N HIS A 175 -17.69 36.11 6.39
CA HIS A 175 -17.46 37.52 6.60
C HIS A 175 -15.99 37.82 6.90
N PRO A 176 -15.42 38.88 6.28
CA PRO A 176 -14.08 39.33 6.61
C PRO A 176 -14.02 39.69 8.10
N SER A 177 -12.95 39.25 8.77
CA SER A 177 -12.68 39.56 10.18
C SER A 177 -12.87 41.07 10.46
N PRO A 178 -13.59 41.47 11.52
CA PRO A 178 -13.76 42.87 11.86
C PRO A 178 -12.41 43.57 12.00
N ARG A 179 -12.24 44.72 11.34
CA ARG A 179 -10.98 45.49 11.31
C ARG A 179 -10.53 46.07 12.67
N SER A 180 -11.29 45.82 13.73
CA SER A 180 -10.86 46.11 15.09
C SER A 180 -11.12 44.90 15.98
N PRO A 181 -10.14 44.46 16.79
CA PRO A 181 -10.33 43.33 17.69
C PRO A 181 -11.37 43.70 18.74
N SER A 182 -12.57 43.11 18.67
CA SER A 182 -13.48 43.18 19.80
C SER A 182 -12.94 42.27 20.90
N TYR A 183 -12.61 42.84 22.06
CA TYR A 183 -12.14 42.11 23.25
C TYR A 183 -13.10 41.01 23.75
N TYR A 184 -14.29 40.87 23.16
CA TYR A 184 -15.34 39.97 23.62
C TYR A 184 -15.57 38.72 22.78
N SER A 185 -14.82 38.49 21.69
CA SER A 185 -15.05 37.31 20.84
C SER A 185 -14.07 36.16 21.13
N ALA A 186 -13.96 35.77 22.40
CA ALA A 186 -13.39 34.48 22.80
C ALA A 186 -14.54 33.47 22.97
N CYS A 187 -15.10 32.98 21.86
CA CYS A 187 -16.08 31.91 21.94
C CYS A 187 -15.34 30.57 22.04
N HIS A 188 -15.18 30.10 23.27
CA HIS A 188 -14.93 28.70 23.56
C HIS A 188 -16.13 27.89 23.04
N ALA A 189 -15.99 27.25 21.89
CA ALA A 189 -16.93 26.22 21.45
C ALA A 189 -16.67 24.99 22.33
N GLY A 190 -17.35 25.00 23.48
CA GLY A 190 -17.35 23.93 24.46
C GLY A 190 -18.00 22.66 23.92
N ALA A 191 -17.54 21.57 24.50
CA ALA A 191 -18.14 20.25 24.53
C ALA A 191 -19.68 20.29 24.53
N GLY A 192 -20.28 19.66 23.53
CA GLY A 192 -21.67 19.23 23.57
C GLY A 192 -21.72 17.76 23.95
N ASP A 193 -22.16 17.48 25.18
CA ASP A 193 -22.64 16.18 25.64
C ASP A 193 -23.77 15.69 24.74
N PHE A 194 -23.65 14.46 24.24
CA PHE A 194 -24.78 13.65 23.80
C PHE A 194 -24.74 12.33 24.58
N GLY A 195 -25.42 12.32 25.72
CA GLY A 195 -25.57 11.15 26.60
C GLY A 195 -25.91 11.54 28.02
#